data_AF-A0A537S3I8-F1
#
_entry.id   AF-A0A537S3I8-F1
#
_cell.length_a   1.000
_cell.length_b   1.000
_cell.length_c   1.000
_cell.angle_alpha   90.00
_cell.angle_beta   90.00
_cell.angle_gamma   90.00
#
_symmetry.space_group_name_H-M   'P 1'
#
loop_
_entity.id
_entity.type
_entity.pdbx_description
1 polymer ?
#
loop_
_entity_poly.entity_id
_entity_poly.type
_entity_poly.pdbx_seq_one_letter_code
_entity_poly.pdbx_strand_id
1 'polypeptide(L)' 'MAAEQASKKARPKSGKTVTVEQIASPHRRPADQQQTLIGLGLNKMRRRRTLEDTPAVRGMIHKIRHLVRVVDDKA' A
#
# COMPACT_ATOMS: atom_id res chain seq x y z
N MET A 1 30.40 -9.91 -30.56
CA MET A 1 28.94 -9.73 -30.68
C MET A 1 28.32 -10.21 -29.38
N ALA A 2 28.38 -9.46 -28.27
CA ALA A 2 27.77 -8.16 -27.94
C ALA A 2 26.39 -8.32 -27.26
N ALA A 3 26.27 -7.63 -26.10
CA ALA A 3 25.16 -7.52 -25.13
C ALA A 3 25.14 -8.64 -24.06
N GLU A 4 25.78 -8.50 -22.89
CA GLU A 4 25.70 -7.49 -21.82
C GLU A 4 24.46 -7.62 -20.91
N GLN A 5 24.75 -7.65 -19.62
CA GLN A 5 23.92 -8.01 -18.48
C GLN A 5 22.71 -7.08 -18.29
N ALA A 6 21.56 -7.64 -17.87
CA ALA A 6 20.43 -6.86 -17.37
C ALA A 6 20.04 -7.28 -15.93
N SER A 7 20.72 -6.62 -14.99
CA SER A 7 20.23 -6.12 -13.70
C SER A 7 19.44 -7.06 -12.77
N LYS A 8 20.19 -7.65 -11.83
CA LYS A 8 19.73 -7.91 -10.46
C LYS A 8 19.31 -6.57 -9.82
N LYS A 9 18.02 -6.27 -9.76
CA LYS A 9 17.52 -5.11 -8.99
C LYS A 9 17.38 -5.50 -7.52
N ALA A 10 18.47 -5.39 -6.77
CA ALA A 10 18.44 -5.38 -5.31
C ALA A 10 17.47 -4.27 -4.86
N ARG A 11 16.37 -4.65 -4.21
CA ARG A 11 15.42 -3.69 -3.63
C ARG A 11 15.99 -3.23 -2.29
N PRO A 12 16.09 -1.92 -2.04
CA PRO A 12 16.50 -1.44 -0.73
C PRO A 12 15.48 -1.95 0.29
N LYS A 13 15.97 -2.79 1.22
CA LYS A 13 15.27 -3.07 2.48
C LYS A 13 15.36 -1.79 3.30
N SER A 14 14.33 -0.97 3.23
CA SER A 14 14.15 0.12 4.18
C SER A 14 12.89 -0.24 4.95
N GLY A 15 13.07 -0.69 6.19
CA GLY A 15 12.03 -1.09 7.14
C GLY A 15 11.17 0.08 7.61
N LYS A 16 10.72 0.90 6.68
CA LYS A 16 9.77 1.97 6.89
C LYS A 16 8.41 1.29 7.02
N THR A 17 7.75 1.51 8.14
CA THR A 17 6.41 0.99 8.36
C THR A 17 5.44 2.15 8.18
N VAL A 18 4.43 1.93 7.35
CA VAL A 18 3.36 2.91 7.11
C VAL A 18 2.18 2.49 7.95
N THR A 19 1.71 3.38 8.81
CA THR A 19 0.42 3.18 9.48
C THR A 19 -0.69 3.75 8.62
N VAL A 20 -1.59 2.87 8.21
CA VAL A 20 -2.66 3.17 7.27
C VAL A 20 -4.01 3.10 7.99
N GLU A 21 -4.82 4.15 7.89
CA GLU A 21 -6.17 4.22 8.44
C GLU A 21 -7.22 4.35 7.34
N GLN A 22 -8.29 3.55 7.41
CA GLN A 22 -9.44 3.73 6.51
C GLN A 22 -10.34 4.85 7.02
N ILE A 23 -10.48 5.91 6.21
CA ILE A 23 -11.31 7.08 6.54
C ILE A 23 -12.68 7.06 5.87
N ALA A 24 -12.82 6.35 4.74
CA ALA A 24 -14.05 6.32 3.96
C ALA A 24 -14.52 4.89 3.68
N SER A 25 -15.84 4.72 3.61
CA SER A 25 -16.47 3.43 3.31
C SER A 25 -16.32 3.07 1.82
N PRO A 26 -16.11 1.78 1.51
CA PRO A 26 -15.93 1.33 0.13
C PRO A 26 -17.23 0.87 -0.56
N HIS A 27 -18.40 1.00 0.08
CA HIS A 27 -19.68 0.43 -0.39
C HIS A 27 -20.11 0.86 -1.81
N ARG A 28 -19.78 2.10 -2.24
CA ARG A 28 -20.06 2.62 -3.60
C ARG A 28 -18.79 2.76 -4.45
N ARG A 29 -17.81 1.89 -4.25
CA ARG A 29 -16.51 1.91 -4.95
C ARG A 29 -16.36 0.68 -5.83
N PRO A 30 -15.53 0.76 -6.88
CA PRO A 30 -15.23 -0.39 -7.73
C PRO A 30 -14.77 -1.59 -6.91
N ALA A 31 -15.14 -2.80 -7.35
CA ALA A 31 -14.82 -4.06 -6.67
C ALA A 31 -13.31 -4.20 -6.37
N ASP A 32 -12.45 -3.76 -7.29
CA ASP A 32 -11.00 -3.76 -7.10
C ASP A 32 -10.52 -2.99 -5.86
N GLN A 33 -11.14 -1.84 -5.59
CA GLN A 33 -10.76 -0.99 -4.46
C GLN A 33 -11.22 -1.63 -3.15
N GLN A 34 -12.40 -2.26 -3.16
CA GLN A 34 -12.88 -3.07 -2.04
C GLN A 34 -11.93 -4.23 -1.75
N GLN A 35 -11.53 -4.98 -2.77
CA GLN A 35 -10.59 -6.09 -2.63
C GLN A 35 -9.22 -5.62 -2.12
N THR A 36 -8.75 -4.45 -2.58
CA THR A 36 -7.49 -3.87 -2.08
C THR A 36 -7.59 -3.53 -0.59
N LEU A 37 -8.70 -2.95 -0.14
CA LEU A 37 -8.93 -2.66 1.29
C LEU A 37 -9.00 -3.94 2.13
N ILE A 38 -9.66 -4.99 1.62
CA ILE A 38 -9.74 -6.30 2.27
C ILE A 38 -8.35 -6.94 2.35
N GLY A 39 -7.59 -6.92 1.25
CA GLY A 39 -6.22 -7.46 1.19
C GLY A 39 -5.24 -6.74 2.12
N LEU A 40 -5.43 -5.43 2.31
CA LEU A 40 -4.69 -4.64 3.30
C LEU A 40 -5.20 -4.83 4.74
N GLY A 41 -6.31 -5.54 4.95
CA GLY A 41 -6.88 -5.81 6.29
C GLY A 41 -7.68 -4.64 6.87
N LEU A 42 -8.10 -3.69 6.03
CA LEU A 42 -8.83 -2.47 6.38
C LEU A 42 -10.35 -2.67 6.22
N ASN A 43 -10.90 -3.68 6.91
CA ASN A 43 -12.32 -4.07 6.81
C ASN A 43 -13.30 -3.19 7.61
N LYS A 44 -12.81 -2.29 8.47
CA LYS A 44 -13.67 -1.46 9.34
C LYS A 44 -13.20 -0.01 9.31
N MET A 45 -14.15 0.93 9.32
CA MET A 45 -13.87 2.36 9.42
C MET A 45 -12.99 2.67 10.62
N ARG A 46 -12.01 3.57 10.43
CA ARG A 46 -11.00 3.98 11.42
C ARG A 46 -10.08 2.85 11.92
N ARG A 47 -10.06 1.71 11.24
CA ARG A 47 -9.08 0.66 11.55
C ARG A 47 -7.70 1.13 11.08
N ARG A 48 -6.73 1.07 11.98
CA ARG A 48 -5.31 1.31 11.70
C ARG A 48 -4.61 -0.01 11.52
N ARG A 49 -3.75 -0.09 10.51
CA ARG A 49 -2.84 -1.22 10.34
C ARG A 49 -1.45 -0.72 9.99
N THR A 50 -0.45 -1.26 10.68
CA THR A 50 0.96 -1.09 10.35
C THR A 50 1.32 -2.09 9.26
N LEU A 51 1.87 -1.58 8.16
CA LEU A 51 2.30 -2.37 7.01
C LEU A 51 3.73 -1.98 6.62
N GLU A 52 4.50 -2.91 6.09
CA GLU A 52 5.83 -2.60 5.54
C GLU A 52 5.70 -1.76 4.26
N ASP A 53 6.48 -0.68 4.17
CA ASP A 53 6.55 0.18 2.98
C ASP A 53 7.30 -0.52 1.86
N THR A 54 6.60 -1.43 1.19
CA THR A 54 7.08 -2.02 -0.06
C THR A 54 6.52 -1.20 -1.23
N PRO A 55 7.24 -1.13 -2.37
CA PRO A 55 6.72 -0.46 -3.56
C PRO A 55 5.37 -1.03 -4.03
N ALA A 56 5.09 -2.29 -3.71
CA ALA A 56 3.79 -2.91 -3.95
C ALA A 56 2.68 -2.31 -3.05
N VAL A 57 2.93 -2.18 -1.75
CA VAL A 57 2.01 -1.54 -0.79
C VAL A 57 1.77 -0.08 -1.17
N ARG A 58 2.82 0.66 -1.55
CA ARG A 58 2.68 2.05 -2.01
C ARG A 58 1.84 2.17 -3.28
N GLY A 59 1.98 1.23 -4.22
CA GLY A 59 1.14 1.14 -5.43
C GLY A 59 -0.33 0.88 -5.09
N MET A 60 -0.59 -0.05 -4.17
CA MET A 60 -1.94 -0.33 -3.67
C MET A 60 -2.55 0.89 -2.98
N ILE A 61 -1.80 1.56 -2.09
CA ILE A 61 -2.23 2.80 -1.43
C ILE A 61 -2.55 3.87 -2.46
N HIS A 62 -1.75 4.01 -3.54
CA HIS A 62 -1.98 5.00 -4.58
C HIS A 62 -3.37 4.86 -5.24
N LYS A 63 -3.81 3.61 -5.48
CA LYS A 63 -5.13 3.29 -6.04
C LYS A 63 -6.29 3.68 -5.12
N ILE A 64 -6.07 3.71 -3.80
CA ILE A 64 -7.09 3.98 -2.78
C ILE A 64 -6.80 5.24 -1.93
N ARG A 65 -5.99 6.18 -2.43
CA ARG A 65 -5.57 7.41 -1.71
C ARG A 65 -6.72 8.22 -1.10
N HIS A 66 -7.90 8.17 -1.72
CA HIS A 66 -9.09 8.91 -1.28
C HIS A 66 -9.93 8.14 -0.25
N LEU A 67 -9.62 6.87 0.02
CA LEU A 67 -10.29 6.02 1.02
C LEU A 67 -9.47 5.86 2.30
N VAL A 68 -8.19 6.26 2.23
CA VAL A 68 -7.16 5.92 3.19
C VAL A 68 -6.40 7.17 3.59
N ARG A 69 -6.14 7.30 4.90
CA ARG A 69 -5.23 8.27 5.48
C ARG A 69 -3.99 7.54 5.98
N VAL A 70 -2.82 8.00 5.58
CA VAL A 70 -1.55 7.59 6.21
C VAL A 70 -1.41 8.41 7.50
N VAL A 71 -1.32 7.72 8.64
CA VAL A 71 -1.30 8.34 9.98
C VAL A 71 0.12 8.49 10.50
N ASP A 72 1.02 7.59 10.15
CA ASP A 72 2.39 7.57 10.66
C ASP A 72 3.32 7.19 9.52
N ASP A 73 4.22 8.12 9.19
CA ASP A 73 5.42 7.89 8.39
C ASP A 73 6.56 7.99 9.41
N LYS A 74 6.92 6.87 10.05
CA LYS A 74 8.18 6.80 10.81
C LYS A 74 9.31 6.81 9.78
N ALA A 75 9.65 8.03 9.35
CA ALA A 75 10.78 8.35 8.50
C ALA A 75 12.11 8.13 9.24
#